data_AF-A0A7S0KZG2-F1
#
_entry.id   AF-A0A7S0KZG2-F1
#
_cell.length_a   1.000
_cell.length_b   1.000
_cell.length_c   1.000
_cell.angle_alpha   90.00
_cell.angle_beta   90.00
_cell.angle_gamma   90.00
#
_symmetry.space_group_name_H-M   'P 1'
#
loop_
_entity.id
_entity.type
_entity.pdbx_description
1 polymer ?
#
loop_
_entity_poly.entity_id
_entity_poly.type
_entity_poly.pdbx_seq_one_letter_code
_entity_poly.pdbx_strand_id
1 'polypeptide(L)'
;MPTISKSAAESTPNEEANTSKRAKYKAPPTAWVTHRAHARVGLVGNPSDGFHGKTIAVSLENFWAEVSIRAADRISFEHHPQGDPDAFDSLATLHATFARQGYQGAIVLLQATCKKFHEYCEKLAVELDTTRAFALKYDTNIPRQVGLAGSSAIITATLNCLVGFFGVSERQMPMPLRPTFILSVEMEE
;
A
#
# COMPACT_ATOMS: atom_id res chain seq x y z
N MET A 1 26.90 -32.32 -68.80
CA MET A 1 27.16 -32.65 -67.38
C MET A 1 25.85 -32.38 -66.61
N PRO A 2 25.43 -33.28 -65.70
CA PRO A 2 24.15 -33.98 -65.88
C PRO A 2 23.12 -33.87 -64.72
N THR A 3 21.92 -34.44 -64.96
CA THR A 3 20.98 -35.15 -64.05
C THR A 3 20.07 -34.43 -63.01
N ILE A 4 18.76 -34.44 -63.33
CA ILE A 4 17.56 -34.89 -62.56
C ILE A 4 17.66 -35.09 -61.02
N SER A 5 16.72 -34.53 -60.25
CA SER A 5 15.81 -35.31 -59.35
C SER A 5 14.70 -34.48 -58.67
N LYS A 6 13.54 -35.13 -58.50
CA LYS A 6 12.35 -34.72 -57.73
C LYS A 6 12.50 -35.13 -56.25
N SER A 7 11.85 -34.40 -55.33
CA SER A 7 11.14 -34.92 -54.14
C SER A 7 10.37 -33.73 -53.51
N ALA A 8 9.04 -33.64 -53.51
CA ALA A 8 8.04 -34.39 -52.74
C ALA A 8 8.19 -34.26 -51.21
N ALA A 9 7.28 -33.44 -50.65
CA ALA A 9 6.61 -33.50 -49.36
C ALA A 9 7.40 -33.78 -48.07
N GLU A 10 7.39 -32.81 -47.16
CA GLU A 10 6.95 -33.08 -45.79
C GLU A 10 6.32 -31.83 -45.17
N SER A 11 5.07 -32.02 -44.74
CA SER A 11 4.18 -31.05 -44.13
C SER A 11 4.31 -31.05 -42.61
N THR A 12 3.93 -29.91 -42.03
CA THR A 12 3.26 -29.68 -40.72
C THR A 12 4.10 -29.00 -39.63
N PRO A 13 3.48 -28.36 -38.61
CA PRO A 13 2.58 -27.19 -38.72
C PRO A 13 2.87 -26.16 -37.59
N ASN A 14 2.00 -25.16 -37.43
CA ASN A 14 1.84 -24.28 -36.27
C ASN A 14 2.76 -23.06 -36.13
N GLU A 15 2.42 -22.01 -36.87
CA GLU A 15 2.66 -20.62 -36.42
C GLU A 15 1.35 -19.80 -36.32
N GLU A 16 0.19 -20.46 -36.31
CA GLU A 16 -1.13 -19.81 -36.18
C GLU A 16 -1.79 -19.95 -34.79
N ALA A 17 -1.07 -20.45 -33.79
CA ALA A 17 -1.68 -20.81 -32.49
C ALA A 17 -1.29 -19.92 -31.30
N ASN A 18 -0.95 -18.63 -31.49
CA ASN A 18 -0.73 -17.73 -30.34
C ASN A 18 -1.44 -16.37 -30.41
N THR A 19 -2.56 -16.31 -31.12
CA THR A 19 -3.41 -15.10 -31.23
C THR A 19 -4.74 -15.24 -30.49
N SER A 20 -4.79 -16.03 -29.42
CA SER A 20 -6.02 -16.23 -28.66
C SER A 20 -5.73 -16.37 -27.16
N LYS A 21 -6.24 -15.38 -26.39
CA LYS A 21 -6.32 -15.26 -24.92
C LYS A 21 -5.35 -14.27 -24.25
N ARG A 22 -5.21 -13.05 -24.79
CA ARG A 22 -5.12 -11.88 -23.90
C ARG A 22 -6.51 -11.67 -23.32
N ALA A 23 -6.71 -12.05 -22.06
CA ALA A 23 -7.89 -11.68 -21.30
C ALA A 23 -8.12 -10.18 -21.47
N LYS A 24 -9.34 -9.78 -21.82
CA LYS A 24 -9.71 -8.37 -22.02
C LYS A 24 -9.40 -7.62 -20.71
N TYR A 25 -8.30 -6.88 -20.66
CA TYR A 25 -7.95 -6.03 -19.52
C TYR A 25 -9.03 -4.95 -19.45
N LYS A 26 -9.96 -5.10 -18.51
CA LYS A 26 -10.95 -4.06 -18.23
C LYS A 26 -10.16 -2.88 -17.69
N ALA A 27 -10.20 -1.74 -18.38
CA ALA A 27 -9.50 -0.54 -17.94
C ALA A 27 -9.77 -0.32 -16.45
N PRO A 28 -8.73 -0.21 -15.62
CA PRO A 28 -8.93 -0.20 -14.19
C PRO A 28 -9.73 1.06 -13.82
N PRO A 29 -10.62 0.98 -12.82
CA PRO A 29 -11.39 2.13 -12.40
C PRO A 29 -10.42 3.27 -12.02
N THR A 30 -10.57 4.39 -12.70
CA THR A 30 -9.79 5.63 -12.46
C THR A 30 -10.29 6.40 -11.24
N ALA A 31 -11.44 5.98 -10.69
CA ALA A 31 -12.00 6.51 -9.47
C ALA A 31 -11.15 6.11 -8.26
N TRP A 32 -11.00 7.03 -7.32
CA TRP A 32 -10.39 6.76 -6.03
C TRP A 32 -11.25 5.81 -5.20
N VAL A 33 -10.62 4.79 -4.64
CA VAL A 33 -11.19 3.93 -3.61
C VAL A 33 -10.56 4.33 -2.29
N THR A 34 -11.36 4.71 -1.30
CA THR A 34 -10.89 5.20 0.00
C THR A 34 -11.17 4.20 1.09
N HIS A 35 -10.18 3.95 1.95
CA HIS A 35 -10.36 3.24 3.21
C HIS A 35 -10.01 4.16 4.38
N ARG A 36 -10.84 4.10 5.42
CA ARG A 36 -10.68 4.84 6.67
C ARG A 36 -10.27 3.91 7.80
N ALA A 37 -9.37 4.39 8.65
CA ALA A 37 -9.06 3.79 9.93
C ALA A 37 -9.14 4.87 11.02
N HIS A 38 -9.65 4.49 12.20
CA HIS A 38 -9.83 5.41 13.31
C HIS A 38 -8.62 5.40 14.25
N ALA A 39 -8.37 6.55 14.87
CA ALA A 39 -7.42 6.67 15.95
C ALA A 39 -7.81 5.76 17.12
N ARG A 40 -6.84 5.43 17.97
CA ARG A 40 -7.09 4.71 19.21
C ARG A 40 -6.27 5.29 20.34
N VAL A 41 -6.78 5.14 21.56
CA VAL A 41 -6.08 5.52 22.79
C VAL A 41 -6.09 4.35 23.77
N GLY A 42 -4.97 4.15 24.47
CA GLY A 42 -4.89 3.18 25.57
C GLY A 42 -5.70 3.68 26.76
N LEU A 43 -6.70 2.90 27.20
CA LEU A 43 -7.50 3.20 28.37
C LEU A 43 -6.80 2.71 29.65
N VAL A 44 -6.33 1.46 29.65
CA VAL A 44 -5.60 0.84 30.76
C VAL A 44 -4.54 -0.10 30.19
N GLY A 45 -3.39 -0.18 30.85
CA GLY A 45 -2.32 -1.12 30.51
C GLY A 45 -1.19 -0.54 29.67
N ASN A 46 -1.11 0.77 29.48
CA ASN A 46 0.11 1.42 28.97
C ASN A 46 0.94 1.91 30.19
N PRO A 47 2.25 1.63 30.33
CA PRO A 47 3.18 0.95 29.39
C PRO A 47 3.29 -0.57 29.55
N SER A 48 2.36 -1.19 30.28
CA SER A 48 2.08 -2.63 30.33
C SER A 48 2.48 -3.49 29.14
N ASP A 49 1.87 -3.12 28.02
CA ASP A 49 1.92 -3.77 26.72
C ASP A 49 3.33 -3.87 26.15
N GLY A 50 4.17 -2.86 26.38
CA GLY A 50 5.59 -2.90 26.03
C GLY A 50 6.37 -4.02 26.72
N PHE A 51 5.81 -4.60 27.80
CA PHE A 51 6.39 -5.70 28.59
C PHE A 51 5.51 -6.96 28.55
N HIS A 52 4.79 -7.18 27.45
CA HIS A 52 3.88 -8.32 27.26
C HIS A 52 2.64 -8.34 28.18
N GLY A 53 2.35 -7.21 28.83
CA GLY A 53 1.11 -7.01 29.58
C GLY A 53 -0.13 -6.97 28.67
N LYS A 54 -1.31 -7.04 29.29
CA LYS A 54 -2.59 -6.83 28.58
C LYS A 54 -2.95 -5.34 28.60
N THR A 55 -3.46 -4.85 27.48
CA THR A 55 -3.96 -3.47 27.33
C THR A 55 -5.41 -3.49 26.89
N ILE A 56 -6.18 -2.53 27.39
CA ILE A 56 -7.49 -2.16 26.86
C ILE A 56 -7.30 -0.83 26.13
N ALA A 57 -7.61 -0.81 24.84
CA ALA A 57 -7.60 0.40 24.03
C ALA A 57 -9.00 0.65 23.45
N VAL A 58 -9.32 1.92 23.23
CA VAL A 58 -10.60 2.35 22.66
C VAL A 58 -10.36 3.11 21.36
N SER A 59 -11.21 2.85 20.37
CA SER A 59 -11.23 3.61 19.10
C SER A 59 -11.92 4.95 19.31
N LEU A 60 -11.44 5.99 18.63
CA LEU A 60 -12.02 7.33 18.66
C LEU A 60 -12.65 7.65 17.31
N GLU A 61 -13.97 7.76 17.27
CA GLU A 61 -14.71 7.97 16.02
C GLU A 61 -14.35 9.31 15.34
N ASN A 62 -14.16 10.36 16.13
CA ASN A 62 -13.89 11.72 15.65
C ASN A 62 -12.52 11.90 14.98
N PHE A 63 -11.59 10.96 15.21
CA PHE A 63 -10.22 11.03 14.73
C PHE A 63 -9.93 9.86 13.78
N TRP A 64 -9.46 10.16 12.58
CA TRP A 64 -9.32 9.18 11.51
C TRP A 64 -8.16 9.50 10.57
N ALA A 65 -7.65 8.46 9.94
CA ALA A 65 -6.78 8.52 8.77
C ALA A 65 -7.49 7.85 7.60
N GLU A 66 -7.46 8.50 6.44
CA GLU A 66 -7.94 7.96 5.19
C GLU A 66 -6.79 7.82 4.21
N VAL A 67 -6.84 6.73 3.46
CA VAL A 67 -5.96 6.53 2.32
C VAL A 67 -6.84 6.21 1.14
N SER A 68 -6.54 6.84 0.01
CA SER A 68 -7.19 6.55 -1.26
C SER A 68 -6.20 5.93 -2.22
N ILE A 69 -6.65 4.92 -2.95
CA ILE A 69 -5.91 4.27 -4.03
C ILE A 69 -6.67 4.36 -5.33
N ARG A 70 -5.95 4.56 -6.44
CA ARG A 70 -6.48 4.41 -7.80
C ARG A 70 -5.44 3.77 -8.69
N ALA A 71 -5.87 3.16 -9.80
CA ALA A 71 -4.93 2.73 -10.81
C ALA A 71 -4.29 3.93 -11.52
N ALA A 72 -3.02 3.77 -11.91
CA ALA A 72 -2.23 4.78 -12.59
C ALA A 72 -1.18 4.11 -13.49
N ASP A 73 -0.47 4.89 -14.30
CA ASP A 73 0.59 4.38 -15.18
C ASP A 73 1.91 4.12 -14.44
N ARG A 74 2.08 4.73 -13.25
CA ARG A 74 3.27 4.57 -12.40
C ARG A 74 2.90 4.61 -10.91
N ILE A 75 3.70 3.95 -10.08
CA ILE A 75 3.55 4.04 -8.63
C ILE A 75 3.89 5.47 -8.19
N SER A 76 2.96 6.13 -7.51
CA SER A 76 3.13 7.50 -7.03
C SER A 76 2.42 7.72 -5.70
N PHE A 77 2.97 8.64 -4.90
CA PHE A 77 2.43 9.06 -3.61
C PHE A 77 2.14 10.56 -3.72
N GLU A 78 0.87 10.95 -3.65
CA GLU A 78 0.49 12.36 -3.70
C GLU A 78 0.77 13.00 -2.33
N HIS A 79 1.54 14.09 -2.37
CA HIS A 79 1.95 14.82 -1.17
C HIS A 79 0.78 15.54 -0.52
N HIS A 80 0.65 15.41 0.80
CA HIS A 80 -0.33 16.17 1.56
C HIS A 80 0.24 17.57 1.84
N PRO A 81 -0.40 18.67 1.41
CA PRO A 81 0.18 20.01 1.47
C PRO A 81 0.62 20.46 2.87
N GLN A 82 -0.04 19.96 3.92
CA GLN A 82 0.26 20.34 5.31
C GLN A 82 1.05 19.27 6.08
N GLY A 83 1.05 18.03 5.58
CA GLY A 83 1.57 16.87 6.31
C GLY A 83 2.87 16.33 5.73
N ASP A 84 3.05 16.50 4.42
CA ASP A 84 4.25 16.16 3.65
C ASP A 84 4.50 17.25 2.57
N PRO A 85 4.67 18.53 2.95
CA PRO A 85 4.98 19.58 1.98
C PRO A 85 6.29 19.27 1.23
N ASP A 86 6.24 19.39 -0.09
CA ASP A 86 7.37 19.17 -1.01
C ASP A 86 8.03 20.48 -1.47
N ALA A 87 7.41 21.62 -1.17
CA ALA A 87 7.92 22.95 -1.48
C ALA A 87 7.61 23.94 -0.34
N PHE A 88 8.47 24.94 -0.19
CA PHE A 88 8.36 25.98 0.84
C PHE A 88 8.72 27.35 0.26
N ASP A 89 8.01 28.39 0.70
CA ASP A 89 8.26 29.77 0.23
C ASP A 89 9.59 30.35 0.73
N SER A 90 10.10 29.87 1.87
CA SER A 90 11.35 30.35 2.46
C SER A 90 11.99 29.33 3.40
N LEU A 91 13.28 29.49 3.69
CA LEU A 91 13.99 28.71 4.70
C LEU A 91 13.38 28.87 6.11
N ALA A 92 12.84 30.05 6.43
CA ALA A 92 12.17 30.30 7.70
C ALA A 92 10.88 29.47 7.83
N THR A 93 10.08 29.39 6.77
CA THR A 93 8.86 28.56 6.72
C THR A 93 9.20 27.08 6.84
N LEU A 94 10.25 26.62 6.15
CA LEU A 94 10.75 25.25 6.25
C LEU A 94 11.19 24.92 7.69
N HIS A 95 12.01 25.77 8.30
CA HIS A 95 12.49 25.59 9.67
C HIS A 95 11.33 25.56 10.67
N ALA A 96 10.39 26.50 10.60
CA ALA A 96 9.23 26.54 11.48
C ALA A 96 8.32 25.30 11.34
N THR A 97 8.19 24.78 10.12
CA THR A 97 7.38 23.58 9.83
C THR A 97 7.99 22.35 10.48
N PHE A 98 9.28 22.07 10.22
CA PHE A 98 9.94 20.89 10.78
C PHE A 98 10.21 21.00 12.27
N ALA A 99 10.42 22.20 12.82
CA ALA A 99 10.49 22.41 14.26
C ALA A 99 9.19 22.04 14.98
N ARG A 100 8.04 22.20 14.32
CA ARG A 100 6.73 21.89 14.91
C ARG A 100 6.26 20.46 14.62
N GLN A 101 6.51 19.94 13.42
CA GLN A 101 5.90 18.69 12.95
C GLN A 101 6.87 17.51 12.90
N GLY A 102 8.17 17.76 13.06
CA GLY A 102 9.23 16.80 12.76
C GLY A 102 9.46 16.66 11.25
N TYR A 103 10.47 15.87 10.88
CA TYR A 103 10.89 15.68 9.48
C TYR A 103 10.15 14.55 8.76
N GLN A 104 9.61 13.58 9.51
CA GLN A 104 8.93 12.41 8.93
C GLN A 104 7.43 12.68 8.74
N GLY A 105 7.03 12.63 7.47
CA GLY A 105 5.65 12.71 7.03
C GLY A 105 5.03 11.32 6.81
N ALA A 106 3.75 11.27 6.46
CA ALA A 106 3.05 10.00 6.31
C ALA A 106 3.41 9.25 5.03
N ILE A 107 4.07 9.90 4.07
CA ILE A 107 4.49 9.23 2.82
C ILE A 107 5.45 8.07 3.12
N VAL A 108 6.34 8.22 4.10
CA VAL A 108 7.26 7.16 4.53
C VAL A 108 6.48 5.93 5.00
N LEU A 109 5.39 6.14 5.77
CA LEU A 109 4.51 5.07 6.21
C LEU A 109 3.81 4.36 5.04
N LEU A 110 3.32 5.12 4.05
CA LEU A 110 2.71 4.55 2.85
C LEU A 110 3.73 3.68 2.07
N GLN A 111 4.96 4.19 1.91
CA GLN A 111 6.05 3.49 1.23
C GLN A 111 6.48 2.21 1.97
N ALA A 112 6.72 2.30 3.28
CA ALA A 112 7.08 1.18 4.14
C ALA A 112 5.99 0.10 4.12
N THR A 113 4.71 0.51 4.15
CA THR A 113 3.56 -0.41 4.04
C THR A 113 3.58 -1.14 2.70
N CYS A 114 3.83 -0.45 1.58
CA CYS A 114 3.91 -1.07 0.25
C CYS A 114 5.05 -2.11 0.17
N LYS A 115 6.24 -1.75 0.68
CA LYS A 115 7.40 -2.65 0.76
C LYS A 115 7.05 -3.91 1.56
N LYS A 116 6.56 -3.74 2.79
CA LYS A 116 6.18 -4.86 3.66
C LYS A 116 5.08 -5.73 3.08
N PHE A 117 4.10 -5.11 2.42
CA PHE A 117 3.01 -5.84 1.77
C PHE A 117 3.54 -6.75 0.66
N HIS A 118 4.46 -6.24 -0.17
CA HIS A 118 5.12 -7.05 -1.19
C HIS A 118 5.91 -8.22 -0.57
N GLU A 119 6.77 -7.95 0.43
CA GLU A 119 7.53 -8.99 1.16
C GLU A 119 6.61 -10.06 1.78
N TYR A 120 5.48 -9.64 2.35
CA TYR A 120 4.48 -10.54 2.93
C TYR A 120 3.88 -11.47 1.87
N CYS A 121 3.47 -10.92 0.72
CA CYS A 121 2.90 -11.68 -0.36
C CYS A 121 3.91 -12.65 -1.00
N GLU A 122 5.17 -12.22 -1.19
CA GLU A 122 6.23 -13.12 -1.67
C GLU A 122 6.47 -14.29 -0.71
N LYS A 123 6.57 -14.00 0.59
CA LYS A 123 6.81 -15.04 1.62
C LYS A 123 5.70 -16.08 1.69
N LEU A 124 4.45 -15.69 1.42
CA LEU A 124 3.29 -16.57 1.43
C LEU A 124 2.88 -17.08 0.05
N ALA A 125 3.70 -16.84 -0.98
CA ALA A 125 3.40 -17.21 -2.38
C ALA A 125 2.03 -16.72 -2.85
N VAL A 126 1.64 -15.52 -2.42
CA VAL A 126 0.45 -14.82 -2.91
C VAL A 126 0.81 -14.16 -4.23
N GLU A 127 0.23 -14.64 -5.33
CA GLU A 127 0.44 -14.04 -6.65
C GLU A 127 -0.14 -12.62 -6.69
N LEU A 128 0.74 -11.64 -6.94
CA LEU A 128 0.39 -10.24 -7.16
C LEU A 128 0.69 -9.84 -8.60
N ASP A 129 -0.21 -9.07 -9.22
CA ASP A 129 0.08 -8.39 -10.48
C ASP A 129 1.01 -7.19 -10.23
N THR A 130 2.32 -7.43 -10.25
CA THR A 130 3.34 -6.41 -10.02
C THR A 130 3.44 -5.37 -11.14
N THR A 131 2.81 -5.62 -12.29
CA THR A 131 2.76 -4.65 -13.40
C THR A 131 1.69 -3.58 -13.19
N ARG A 132 0.75 -3.83 -12.28
CA ARG A 132 -0.36 -2.92 -11.99
C ARG A 132 0.06 -1.78 -11.08
N ALA A 133 0.38 -0.65 -11.70
CA ALA A 133 0.72 0.57 -10.99
C ALA A 133 -0.50 1.30 -10.39
N PHE A 134 -0.25 2.11 -9.36
CA PHE A 134 -1.27 2.83 -8.61
C PHE A 134 -0.77 4.16 -8.05
N ALA A 135 -1.69 5.08 -7.79
CA ALA A 135 -1.42 6.28 -7.01
C ALA A 135 -2.06 6.13 -5.62
N LEU A 136 -1.33 6.54 -4.58
CA LEU A 136 -1.83 6.66 -3.22
C LEU A 136 -1.86 8.13 -2.81
N LYS A 137 -2.89 8.51 -2.06
CA LYS A 137 -2.93 9.77 -1.32
C LYS A 137 -3.52 9.51 0.05
N TYR A 138 -3.26 10.39 1.00
CA TYR A 138 -3.80 10.27 2.34
C TYR A 138 -4.38 11.60 2.83
N ASP A 139 -5.27 11.51 3.80
CA ASP A 139 -5.78 12.62 4.60
C ASP A 139 -5.96 12.15 6.04
N THR A 140 -5.87 13.07 7.01
CA THR A 140 -6.03 12.73 8.42
C THR A 140 -6.35 13.96 9.26
N ASN A 141 -7.24 13.79 10.22
CA ASN A 141 -7.48 14.79 11.25
C ASN A 141 -6.91 14.37 12.62
N ILE A 142 -6.13 13.28 12.68
CA ILE A 142 -5.48 12.82 13.91
C ILE A 142 -4.35 13.80 14.25
N PRO A 143 -4.39 14.46 15.42
CA PRO A 143 -3.31 15.34 15.83
C PRO A 143 -1.98 14.58 15.94
N ARG A 144 -0.89 15.22 15.51
CA ARG A 144 0.45 14.65 15.64
C ARG A 144 0.89 14.63 17.11
N GLN A 145 1.71 13.63 17.46
CA GLN A 145 2.45 13.55 18.73
C GLN A 145 1.61 13.55 20.03
N VAL A 146 0.35 13.10 19.98
CA VAL A 146 -0.55 13.06 21.15
C VAL A 146 -0.90 11.63 21.62
N GLY A 147 -0.18 10.61 21.16
CA GLY A 147 -0.42 9.22 21.59
C GLY A 147 -1.72 8.59 21.08
N LEU A 148 -2.29 9.12 19.98
CA LEU A 148 -3.54 8.65 19.38
C LEU A 148 -3.35 7.56 18.29
N ALA A 149 -2.17 6.93 18.26
CA ALA A 149 -1.81 5.89 17.29
C ALA A 149 -2.06 6.29 15.82
N GLY A 150 -1.69 7.53 15.46
CA GLY A 150 -1.89 8.07 14.12
C GLY A 150 -1.16 7.27 13.02
N SER A 151 0.09 6.86 13.29
CA SER A 151 0.86 6.03 12.36
C SER A 151 0.17 4.70 12.07
N SER A 152 -0.27 3.98 13.12
CA SER A 152 -1.02 2.73 12.98
C SER A 152 -2.28 2.90 12.13
N ALA A 153 -3.01 4.01 12.30
CA ALA A 153 -4.21 4.29 11.53
C ALA A 153 -3.90 4.49 10.04
N ILE A 154 -2.85 5.26 9.71
CA ILE A 154 -2.40 5.46 8.32
C ILE A 154 -1.96 4.14 7.68
N ILE A 155 -1.16 3.33 8.38
CA ILE A 155 -0.71 2.02 7.91
C ILE A 155 -1.91 1.10 7.68
N THR A 156 -2.89 1.08 8.61
CA THR A 156 -4.11 0.27 8.49
C THR A 156 -4.93 0.66 7.27
N ALA A 157 -5.16 1.96 7.06
CA ALA A 157 -5.90 2.46 5.90
C ALA A 157 -5.16 2.13 4.59
N THR A 158 -3.84 2.26 4.57
CA THR A 158 -2.99 1.89 3.43
C THR A 158 -3.08 0.40 3.13
N LEU A 159 -2.96 -0.46 4.15
CA LEU A 159 -3.07 -1.90 4.00
C LEU A 159 -4.41 -2.31 3.41
N ASN A 160 -5.51 -1.74 3.91
CA ASN A 160 -6.85 -2.04 3.40
C ASN A 160 -7.00 -1.63 1.92
N CYS A 161 -6.41 -0.50 1.52
CA CYS A 161 -6.34 -0.10 0.12
C CYS A 161 -5.57 -1.11 -0.74
N LEU A 162 -4.40 -1.58 -0.28
CA LEU A 162 -3.58 -2.55 -1.03
C LEU A 162 -4.29 -3.91 -1.16
N VAL A 163 -4.86 -4.41 -0.07
CA VAL A 163 -5.64 -5.66 -0.05
C VAL A 163 -6.80 -5.58 -1.04
N GLY A 164 -7.57 -4.49 -1.01
CA GLY A 164 -8.68 -4.28 -1.94
C GLY A 164 -8.23 -4.08 -3.40
N PHE A 165 -7.14 -3.33 -3.62
CA PHE A 165 -6.65 -3.02 -4.96
C PHE A 165 -6.08 -4.26 -5.66
N PHE A 166 -5.27 -5.06 -4.96
CA PHE A 166 -4.68 -6.28 -5.48
C PHE A 166 -5.59 -7.51 -5.36
N GLY A 167 -6.75 -7.40 -4.72
CA GLY A 167 -7.70 -8.49 -4.57
C GLY A 167 -7.21 -9.61 -3.66
N VAL A 168 -6.39 -9.28 -2.66
CA VAL A 168 -5.93 -10.24 -1.65
C VAL A 168 -7.12 -10.68 -0.80
N SER A 169 -7.35 -11.98 -0.73
CA SER A 169 -8.49 -12.55 -0.02
C SER A 169 -8.26 -12.62 1.50
N GLU A 170 -9.35 -12.70 2.27
CA GLU A 170 -9.29 -12.93 3.73
C GLU A 170 -8.57 -14.23 4.11
N ARG A 171 -8.48 -15.23 3.21
CA ARG A 171 -7.70 -16.44 3.46
C ARG A 171 -6.19 -16.19 3.34
N GLN A 172 -5.78 -15.29 2.43
CA GLN A 172 -4.39 -14.93 2.20
C GLN A 172 -3.88 -13.92 3.24
N MET A 173 -4.74 -12.98 3.66
CA MET A 173 -4.42 -12.04 4.75
C MET A 173 -5.57 -11.89 5.76
N PRO A 174 -5.71 -12.88 6.68
CA PRO A 174 -6.73 -12.86 7.72
C PRO A 174 -6.65 -11.64 8.62
N MET A 175 -7.81 -11.07 8.96
CA MET A 175 -7.96 -9.97 9.94
C MET A 175 -7.10 -10.10 11.22
N PRO A 176 -7.01 -11.27 11.89
CA PRO A 176 -6.20 -11.41 13.12
C PRO A 176 -4.69 -11.21 12.92
N LEU A 177 -4.17 -11.38 11.70
CA LEU A 177 -2.75 -11.20 11.39
C LEU A 177 -2.39 -9.75 11.03
N ARG A 178 -3.37 -8.93 10.64
CA ARG A 178 -3.14 -7.54 10.21
C ARG A 178 -2.49 -6.67 11.29
N PRO A 179 -2.86 -6.75 12.59
CA PRO A 179 -2.18 -5.98 13.64
C PRO A 179 -0.68 -6.29 13.73
N THR A 180 -0.29 -7.56 13.57
CA THR A 180 1.12 -7.97 13.58
C THR A 180 1.86 -7.41 12.36
N PHE A 181 1.22 -7.42 11.19
CA PHE A 181 1.77 -6.78 10.00
C PHE A 181 1.94 -5.27 10.21
N ILE A 182 0.92 -4.58 10.74
CA ILE A 182 0.98 -3.14 11.02
C ILE A 182 2.14 -2.81 11.96
N LEU A 183 2.30 -3.58 13.04
CA LEU A 183 3.44 -3.43 13.96
C LEU A 183 4.78 -3.63 13.25
N SER A 184 4.89 -4.58 12.33
CA SER A 184 6.13 -4.81 11.57
C SER A 184 6.50 -3.66 10.63
N VAL A 185 5.52 -2.86 10.19
CA VAL A 185 5.76 -1.65 9.41
C VAL A 185 6.30 -0.54 10.31
N GLU A 186 5.70 -0.35 11.50
CA GLU A 186 6.13 0.68 12.47
C GLU A 186 7.57 0.48 12.97
N MET A 187 8.03 -0.77 13.07
CA MET A 187 9.39 -1.08 13.52
C MET A 187 10.48 -0.80 12.47
N GLU A 188 10.11 -0.55 11.21
CA GLU A 188 11.04 -0.28 10.09
C GLU A 188 10.88 1.13 9.51
N GLU A 189 10.14 2.02 10.19
CA GLU A 189 10.03 3.46 9.86
C GLU A 189 11.31 4.26 10.18
#